data_AF-A0A2M7ABK8-F1
#
_entry.id   AF-A0A2M7ABK8-F1
#
_cell.length_a   1.000
_cell.length_b   1.000
_cell.length_c   1.000
_cell.angle_alpha   90.00
_cell.angle_beta   90.00
_cell.angle_gamma   90.00
#
_symmetry.space_group_name_H-M   'P 1'
#
loop_
_entity.id
_entity.type
_entity.pdbx_description
1 polymer ?
#
loop_
_entity_poly.entity_id
_entity_poly.type
_entity_poly.pdbx_seq_one_letter_code
_entity_poly.pdbx_strand_id
1 'polypeptide(L)'
;MGIKVPIRNNKELKELVKRIDGDVELLQIWKCANVNAVDRSGISDHGQVHIRIVANAALRIIRLLIKGGIEPSVVTHHGLTAADAEVVVVLAACLHDTGISVHRDNHERYSLFIAFRKARELLEGIYEDPALTTMVSETLHAIVAHAADEKCLTIEAGALKVADATDMSAGRSRIPFEAGQVNIHSVSARAVESVNIVKGEKKPVRIEIKLANSAGIFQVDELLKNKLKFSPLTPFVEVVARIEGETERSMFNSYTI
;
A
#
# COMPACT_ATOMS: atom_id res chain seq x y z
N MET A 1 -4.34 -16.79 10.12
CA MET A 1 -4.70 -15.41 10.53
C MET A 1 -5.23 -14.72 9.28
N GLY A 2 -6.35 -14.00 9.28
CA GLY A 2 -6.93 -13.40 8.06
C GLY A 2 -6.45 -11.97 7.78
N ILE A 3 -6.76 -11.38 6.63
CA ILE A 3 -6.31 -10.03 6.25
C ILE A 3 -6.92 -8.92 7.12
N LYS A 4 -8.10 -9.14 7.72
CA LYS A 4 -8.76 -8.20 8.66
C LYS A 4 -8.78 -6.74 8.17
N VAL A 5 -9.70 -6.42 7.27
CA VAL A 5 -10.00 -5.04 6.83
C VAL A 5 -11.41 -4.61 7.26
N PRO A 6 -11.67 -3.31 7.48
CA PRO A 6 -12.99 -2.83 7.88
C PRO A 6 -14.00 -2.87 6.71
N ILE A 7 -14.78 -3.94 6.61
CA ILE A 7 -15.72 -4.19 5.49
C ILE A 7 -16.87 -3.17 5.42
N ARG A 8 -17.36 -2.67 6.57
CA ARG A 8 -18.59 -1.86 6.68
C ARG A 8 -19.79 -2.60 6.04
N ASN A 9 -20.50 -1.96 5.11
CA ASN A 9 -21.69 -2.48 4.42
C ASN A 9 -21.41 -2.97 2.98
N ASN A 10 -20.15 -3.00 2.55
CA ASN A 10 -19.74 -3.44 1.21
C ASN A 10 -19.79 -4.98 1.12
N LYS A 11 -20.74 -5.53 0.36
CA LYS A 11 -21.01 -6.98 0.31
C LYS A 11 -19.98 -7.70 -0.55
N GLU A 12 -19.59 -7.07 -1.65
CA GLU A 12 -18.61 -7.54 -2.62
C GLU A 12 -17.24 -7.64 -1.94
N LEU A 13 -16.85 -6.60 -1.20
CA LEU A 13 -15.64 -6.61 -0.38
C LEU A 13 -15.69 -7.68 0.72
N LYS A 14 -16.86 -7.90 1.35
CA LYS A 14 -17.02 -8.95 2.37
C LYS A 14 -16.72 -10.33 1.80
N GLU A 15 -17.29 -10.64 0.63
CA GLU A 15 -17.10 -11.92 -0.02
C GLU A 15 -15.66 -12.07 -0.53
N LEU A 16 -15.07 -11.00 -1.10
CA LEU A 16 -13.68 -11.02 -1.52
C LEU A 16 -12.74 -11.35 -0.35
N VAL A 17 -12.90 -10.67 0.79
CA VAL A 17 -12.07 -10.89 1.99
C VAL A 17 -12.20 -12.33 2.49
N LYS A 18 -13.41 -12.88 2.50
CA LYS A 18 -13.65 -14.28 2.87
C LYS A 18 -12.91 -15.25 1.95
N ARG A 19 -12.91 -14.99 0.64
CA ARG A 19 -12.21 -15.83 -0.35
C ARG A 19 -10.70 -15.73 -0.21
N ILE A 20 -10.15 -14.53 -0.03
CA ILE A 20 -8.73 -14.32 0.25
C ILE A 20 -8.30 -15.09 1.50
N ASP A 21 -9.06 -14.99 2.59
CA ASP A 21 -8.74 -15.66 3.85
C ASP A 21 -8.82 -17.20 3.75
N GLY A 22 -9.60 -17.72 2.80
CA GLY A 22 -9.74 -19.15 2.52
C GLY A 22 -8.82 -19.70 1.42
N ASP A 23 -8.13 -18.84 0.66
CA ASP A 23 -7.28 -19.26 -0.46
C ASP A 23 -5.89 -19.70 0.05
N VAL A 24 -5.73 -21.00 0.25
CA VAL A 24 -4.48 -21.62 0.74
C VAL A 24 -3.32 -21.34 -0.21
N GLU A 25 -3.56 -21.26 -1.52
CA GLU A 25 -2.52 -21.01 -2.52
C GLU A 25 -1.99 -19.58 -2.39
N LEU A 26 -2.86 -18.58 -2.32
CA LEU A 26 -2.50 -17.18 -2.15
C LEU A 26 -1.72 -16.96 -0.84
N LEU A 27 -2.19 -17.55 0.26
CA LEU A 27 -1.50 -17.49 1.55
C LEU A 27 -0.09 -18.10 1.47
N GLN A 28 0.08 -19.19 0.71
CA GLN A 28 1.39 -19.80 0.50
C GLN A 28 2.28 -18.96 -0.42
N ILE A 29 1.72 -18.27 -1.43
CA ILE A 29 2.46 -17.31 -2.27
C ILE A 29 3.01 -16.17 -1.41
N TRP A 30 2.23 -15.59 -0.50
CA TRP A 30 2.72 -14.56 0.43
C TRP A 30 3.86 -15.08 1.31
N LYS A 31 3.78 -16.33 1.77
CA LYS A 31 4.86 -16.95 2.53
C LYS A 31 6.12 -17.09 1.67
N CYS A 32 6.00 -17.55 0.43
CA CYS A 32 7.14 -17.66 -0.50
C CYS A 32 7.77 -16.29 -0.81
N ALA A 33 6.95 -15.27 -1.04
CA ALA A 33 7.41 -13.89 -1.20
C ALA A 33 8.19 -13.42 0.03
N ASN A 34 7.69 -13.69 1.24
CA ASN A 34 8.36 -13.28 2.47
C ASN A 34 9.70 -14.00 2.68
N VAL A 35 9.81 -15.28 2.32
CA VAL A 35 11.09 -16.00 2.38
C VAL A 35 12.11 -15.37 1.42
N ASN A 36 11.67 -14.98 0.21
CA ASN A 36 12.55 -14.29 -0.72
C ASN A 36 12.99 -12.92 -0.18
N ALA A 37 12.07 -12.16 0.42
CA ALA A 37 12.34 -10.85 0.99
C ALA A 37 13.28 -10.93 2.21
N VAL A 38 12.86 -11.66 3.25
CA VAL A 38 13.53 -11.66 4.56
C VAL A 38 14.71 -12.63 4.55
N ASP A 39 14.47 -13.92 4.33
CA ASP A 39 15.49 -14.96 4.53
C ASP A 39 16.58 -14.92 3.45
N ARG A 40 16.22 -14.63 2.20
CA ARG A 40 17.17 -14.66 1.07
C ARG A 40 17.78 -13.31 0.73
N SER A 41 17.02 -12.22 0.88
CA SER A 41 17.48 -10.88 0.47
C SER A 41 17.78 -9.94 1.64
N GLY A 42 17.40 -10.32 2.87
CA GLY A 42 17.66 -9.52 4.07
C GLY A 42 16.87 -8.20 4.14
N ILE A 43 15.79 -8.05 3.36
CA ILE A 43 14.92 -6.86 3.40
C ILE A 43 13.74 -7.07 4.36
N SER A 44 12.96 -6.02 4.59
CA SER A 44 11.78 -6.06 5.46
C SER A 44 10.70 -7.04 5.00
N ASP A 45 9.82 -7.42 5.92
CA ASP A 45 8.68 -8.32 5.64
C ASP A 45 7.82 -7.82 4.48
N HIS A 46 7.59 -8.71 3.52
CA HIS A 46 6.63 -8.60 2.41
C HIS A 46 5.62 -9.76 2.47
N GLY A 47 5.33 -10.23 3.68
CA GLY A 47 4.44 -11.34 3.96
C GLY A 47 3.04 -10.88 4.33
N GLN A 48 2.28 -11.77 4.98
CA GLN A 48 0.90 -11.50 5.35
C GLN A 48 0.72 -10.26 6.23
N VAL A 49 1.71 -9.90 7.05
CA VAL A 49 1.66 -8.72 7.92
C VAL A 49 1.73 -7.44 7.09
N HIS A 50 2.71 -7.34 6.19
CA HIS A 50 2.79 -6.27 5.19
C HIS A 50 1.48 -6.11 4.41
N ILE A 51 1.00 -7.19 3.79
CA ILE A 51 -0.20 -7.18 2.96
C ILE A 51 -1.43 -6.67 3.75
N ARG A 52 -1.59 -7.09 5.01
CA ARG A 52 -2.66 -6.59 5.88
C ARG A 52 -2.56 -5.08 6.10
N ILE A 53 -1.36 -4.57 6.37
CA ILE A 53 -1.14 -3.14 6.64
C ILE A 53 -1.46 -2.32 5.40
N VAL A 54 -0.91 -2.72 4.25
CA VAL A 54 -1.15 -2.03 2.96
C VAL A 54 -2.63 -2.05 2.59
N ALA A 55 -3.32 -3.18 2.73
CA ALA A 55 -4.76 -3.27 2.43
C ALA A 55 -5.61 -2.36 3.33
N ASN A 56 -5.30 -2.28 4.62
CA ASN A 56 -5.98 -1.36 5.55
C ASN A 56 -5.69 0.10 5.22
N ALA A 57 -4.44 0.43 4.90
CA ALA A 57 -4.02 1.77 4.52
C ALA A 57 -4.69 2.22 3.21
N ALA A 58 -4.66 1.38 2.16
CA ALA A 58 -5.26 1.68 0.86
C ALA A 58 -6.78 1.89 0.98
N LEU A 59 -7.47 1.00 1.71
CA LEU A 59 -8.90 1.12 1.98
C LEU A 59 -9.24 2.40 2.77
N ARG A 60 -8.37 2.82 3.69
CA ARG A 60 -8.55 4.06 4.44
C ARG A 60 -8.34 5.29 3.57
N ILE A 61 -7.31 5.28 2.71
CA ILE A 61 -7.00 6.37 1.77
C ILE A 61 -8.16 6.56 0.78
N ILE A 62 -8.63 5.50 0.11
CA ILE A 62 -9.72 5.63 -0.88
C ILE A 62 -11.00 6.18 -0.23
N ARG A 63 -11.32 5.74 0.99
CA ARG A 63 -12.49 6.24 1.74
C ARG A 63 -12.38 7.70 2.15
N LEU A 64 -11.18 8.17 2.51
CA LEU A 64 -10.94 9.57 2.81
C LEU A 64 -11.02 10.45 1.56
N LEU A 65 -10.52 9.96 0.42
CA LEU A 65 -10.66 10.62 -0.88
C LEU A 65 -12.14 10.77 -1.26
N ILE A 66 -12.91 9.68 -1.23
CA ILE A 66 -14.36 9.68 -1.48
C ILE A 66 -15.08 10.66 -0.54
N LYS A 67 -14.77 10.61 0.76
CA LYS A 67 -15.35 11.54 1.75
C LYS A 67 -14.97 13.00 1.47
N GLY A 68 -13.83 13.25 0.85
CA GLY A 68 -13.37 14.57 0.40
C GLY A 68 -13.92 15.00 -0.96
N GLY A 69 -14.85 14.23 -1.55
CA GLY A 69 -15.47 14.55 -2.84
C GLY A 69 -14.64 14.13 -4.06
N ILE A 70 -13.59 13.32 -3.88
CA ILE A 70 -12.82 12.78 -5.00
C ILE A 70 -13.50 11.52 -5.50
N GLU A 71 -13.92 11.55 -6.76
CA GLU A 71 -14.59 10.43 -7.41
C GLU A 71 -13.56 9.36 -7.85
N PRO A 72 -13.76 8.07 -7.53
CA PRO A 72 -12.86 7.00 -7.96
C PRO A 72 -12.87 6.79 -9.47
N SER A 73 -11.76 6.31 -10.03
CA SER A 73 -11.63 6.16 -11.49
C SER A 73 -12.53 5.08 -12.06
N VAL A 74 -12.88 4.05 -11.28
CA VAL A 74 -13.87 3.05 -11.71
C VAL A 74 -15.27 3.64 -11.90
N VAL A 75 -15.60 4.68 -11.14
CA VAL A 75 -16.87 5.40 -11.27
C VAL A 75 -16.82 6.29 -12.52
N THR A 76 -15.78 7.12 -12.63
CA THR A 76 -15.69 8.11 -13.72
C THR A 76 -15.53 7.50 -15.11
N HIS A 77 -14.83 6.36 -15.24
CA HIS A 77 -14.48 5.79 -16.54
C HIS A 77 -15.32 4.56 -16.93
N HIS A 78 -15.88 3.84 -15.95
CA HIS A 78 -16.55 2.56 -16.19
C HIS A 78 -17.99 2.50 -15.67
N GLY A 79 -18.50 3.58 -15.02
CA GLY A 79 -19.86 3.62 -14.48
C GLY A 79 -20.10 2.65 -13.31
N LEU A 80 -19.03 2.18 -12.68
CA LEU A 80 -19.08 1.38 -11.46
C LEU A 80 -19.35 2.27 -10.24
N THR A 81 -19.35 1.68 -9.05
CA THR A 81 -19.66 2.38 -7.80
C THR A 81 -18.42 2.66 -6.96
N ALA A 82 -18.54 3.56 -6.00
CA ALA A 82 -17.49 3.80 -5.01
C ALA A 82 -17.19 2.55 -4.15
N ALA A 83 -18.14 1.62 -4.01
CA ALA A 83 -17.91 0.35 -3.33
C ALA A 83 -16.98 -0.57 -4.13
N ASP A 84 -17.03 -0.50 -5.46
CA ASP A 84 -16.13 -1.26 -6.35
C ASP A 84 -14.69 -0.76 -6.25
N ALA A 85 -14.50 0.56 -6.09
CA ALA A 85 -13.16 1.11 -5.83
C ALA A 85 -12.51 0.53 -4.56
N GLU A 86 -13.30 0.24 -3.52
CA GLU A 86 -12.80 -0.43 -2.31
C GLU A 86 -12.33 -1.86 -2.59
N VAL A 87 -13.04 -2.58 -3.48
CA VAL A 87 -12.67 -3.93 -3.91
C VAL A 87 -11.35 -3.91 -4.69
N VAL A 88 -11.20 -2.99 -5.65
CA VAL A 88 -9.96 -2.83 -6.43
C VAL A 88 -8.76 -2.61 -5.51
N VAL A 89 -8.82 -1.63 -4.60
CA VAL A 89 -7.65 -1.30 -3.76
C VAL A 89 -7.29 -2.42 -2.79
N VAL A 90 -8.28 -3.15 -2.26
CA VAL A 90 -8.02 -4.28 -1.36
C VAL A 90 -7.46 -5.47 -2.13
N LEU A 91 -8.04 -5.82 -3.28
CA LEU A 91 -7.54 -6.91 -4.11
C LEU A 91 -6.12 -6.61 -4.62
N ALA A 92 -5.87 -5.40 -5.09
CA ALA A 92 -4.56 -4.99 -5.58
C ALA A 92 -3.53 -5.03 -4.44
N ALA A 93 -3.85 -4.55 -3.24
CA ALA A 93 -2.98 -4.68 -2.06
C ALA A 93 -2.65 -6.15 -1.74
N CYS A 94 -3.60 -7.06 -1.91
CA CYS A 94 -3.39 -8.49 -1.68
C CYS A 94 -2.47 -9.16 -2.70
N LEU A 95 -2.32 -8.58 -3.89
CA LEU A 95 -1.66 -9.20 -5.02
C LEU A 95 -0.37 -8.48 -5.45
N HIS A 96 -0.15 -7.24 -5.01
CA HIS A 96 0.89 -6.36 -5.57
C HIS A 96 2.32 -6.92 -5.48
N ASP A 97 2.62 -7.64 -4.40
CA ASP A 97 3.94 -8.20 -4.13
C ASP A 97 4.07 -9.71 -4.40
N THR A 98 3.05 -10.33 -5.00
CA THR A 98 3.08 -11.78 -5.28
C THR A 98 4.25 -12.19 -6.17
N GLY A 99 4.72 -11.30 -7.05
CA GLY A 99 5.89 -11.48 -7.89
C GLY A 99 7.21 -11.62 -7.13
N ILE A 100 7.29 -11.17 -5.87
CA ILE A 100 8.48 -11.41 -5.02
C ILE A 100 8.68 -12.91 -4.79
N SER A 101 7.61 -13.73 -4.85
CA SER A 101 7.74 -15.20 -4.79
C SER A 101 8.53 -15.80 -5.96
N VAL A 102 8.65 -15.05 -7.07
CA VAL A 102 9.46 -15.37 -8.24
C VAL A 102 10.83 -14.70 -8.14
N HIS A 103 10.86 -13.36 -8.02
CA HIS A 103 12.08 -12.57 -7.89
C HIS A 103 11.78 -11.18 -7.31
N ARG A 104 12.74 -10.60 -6.56
CA ARG A 104 12.59 -9.26 -5.97
C ARG A 104 12.63 -8.15 -7.02
N ASP A 105 13.60 -8.21 -7.92
CA ASP A 105 13.72 -7.24 -9.02
C ASP A 105 12.55 -7.38 -9.99
N ASN A 106 11.96 -6.25 -10.40
CA ASN A 106 10.79 -6.19 -11.28
C ASN A 106 9.57 -6.98 -10.76
N HIS A 107 9.48 -7.19 -9.43
CA HIS A 107 8.39 -7.95 -8.81
C HIS A 107 7.00 -7.47 -9.24
N GLU A 108 6.81 -6.18 -9.50
CA GLU A 108 5.54 -5.60 -9.94
C GLU A 108 5.06 -6.22 -11.26
N ARG A 109 6.01 -6.48 -12.18
CA ARG A 109 5.73 -7.13 -13.46
C ARG A 109 5.51 -8.63 -13.29
N TYR A 110 6.29 -9.28 -12.43
CA TYR A 110 6.10 -10.70 -12.11
C TYR A 110 4.77 -10.96 -11.37
N SER A 111 4.28 -9.99 -10.62
CA SER A 111 2.97 -10.07 -9.97
C SER A 111 1.84 -10.18 -11.00
N LEU A 112 1.96 -9.65 -12.22
CA LEU A 112 0.83 -9.52 -13.15
C LEU A 112 0.22 -10.86 -13.59
N PHE A 113 1.03 -11.88 -13.90
CA PHE A 113 0.48 -13.17 -14.33
C PHE A 113 -0.07 -13.99 -13.15
N ILE A 114 0.52 -13.86 -11.96
CA ILE A 114 -0.04 -14.47 -10.73
C ILE A 114 -1.36 -13.77 -10.40
N ALA A 115 -1.35 -12.45 -10.39
CA ALA A 115 -2.47 -11.60 -10.05
C ALA A 115 -3.62 -11.71 -11.05
N PHE A 116 -3.36 -11.85 -12.35
CA PHE A 116 -4.43 -11.99 -13.35
C PHE A 116 -5.28 -13.23 -13.07
N ARG A 117 -4.62 -14.39 -12.88
CA ARG A 117 -5.31 -15.64 -12.54
C ARG A 117 -6.02 -15.50 -11.20
N LYS A 118 -5.33 -15.01 -10.17
CA LYS A 118 -5.91 -14.89 -8.83
C LYS A 118 -7.06 -13.90 -8.76
N ALA A 119 -6.99 -12.78 -9.46
CA ALA A 119 -8.08 -11.81 -9.52
C ALA A 119 -9.33 -12.39 -10.19
N ARG A 120 -9.16 -13.15 -11.29
CA ARG A 120 -10.27 -13.86 -11.95
C ARG A 120 -10.91 -14.88 -11.00
N GLU A 121 -10.12 -15.74 -10.36
CA GLU A 121 -10.60 -16.74 -9.40
C GLU A 121 -11.30 -16.10 -8.19
N LEU A 122 -10.70 -15.06 -7.60
CA LEU A 122 -11.23 -14.44 -6.38
C LEU A 122 -12.50 -13.64 -6.65
N LEU A 123 -12.66 -13.03 -7.83
CA LEU A 123 -13.81 -12.20 -8.18
C LEU A 123 -14.95 -12.97 -8.87
N GLU A 124 -14.75 -14.22 -9.28
CA GLU A 124 -15.76 -15.04 -9.97
C GLU A 124 -17.07 -15.14 -9.17
N GLY A 125 -18.20 -14.75 -9.75
CA GLY A 125 -19.50 -14.77 -9.06
C GLY A 125 -19.66 -13.68 -7.97
N ILE A 126 -18.67 -12.81 -7.77
CA ILE A 126 -18.87 -11.47 -7.20
C ILE A 126 -19.21 -10.49 -8.34
N TYR A 127 -18.50 -10.62 -9.46
CA TYR A 127 -18.74 -9.86 -10.69
C TYR A 127 -18.88 -10.81 -11.87
N GLU A 128 -19.70 -10.40 -12.84
CA GLU A 128 -19.83 -11.04 -14.15
C GLU A 128 -19.25 -10.12 -15.24
N ASP A 129 -18.93 -10.66 -16.41
CA ASP A 129 -18.50 -9.85 -17.54
C ASP A 129 -19.65 -8.94 -18.03
N PRO A 130 -19.37 -7.68 -18.41
CA PRO A 130 -18.04 -7.08 -18.59
C PRO A 130 -17.38 -6.50 -17.33
N ALA A 131 -18.12 -6.35 -16.21
CA ALA A 131 -17.61 -5.71 -15.00
C ALA A 131 -16.42 -6.49 -14.39
N LEU A 132 -16.46 -7.82 -14.41
CA LEU A 132 -15.34 -8.67 -13.96
C LEU A 132 -14.04 -8.31 -14.68
N THR A 133 -14.07 -8.21 -16.01
CA THR A 133 -12.90 -7.81 -16.80
C THR A 133 -12.38 -6.42 -16.42
N THR A 134 -13.27 -5.45 -16.19
CA THR A 134 -12.88 -4.12 -15.70
C THR A 134 -12.19 -4.19 -14.34
N MET A 135 -12.79 -4.89 -13.36
CA MET A 135 -12.23 -5.03 -12.01
C MET A 135 -10.85 -5.68 -12.00
N VAL A 136 -10.66 -6.72 -12.82
CA VAL A 136 -9.36 -7.37 -13.01
C VAL A 136 -8.35 -6.40 -13.64
N SER A 137 -8.73 -5.69 -14.70
CA SER A 137 -7.84 -4.74 -15.39
C SER A 137 -7.39 -3.60 -14.47
N GLU A 138 -8.31 -3.02 -13.71
CA GLU A 138 -8.03 -1.93 -12.75
C GLU A 138 -7.14 -2.41 -11.60
N THR A 139 -7.35 -3.64 -11.14
CA THR A 139 -6.48 -4.29 -10.14
C THR A 139 -5.06 -4.46 -10.68
N LEU A 140 -4.90 -5.00 -11.89
CA LEU A 140 -3.59 -5.20 -12.51
C LEU A 140 -2.86 -3.89 -12.77
N HIS A 141 -3.59 -2.86 -13.21
CA HIS A 141 -3.05 -1.52 -13.37
C HIS A 141 -2.55 -0.97 -12.03
N ALA A 142 -3.32 -1.09 -10.95
CA ALA A 142 -2.88 -0.70 -9.62
C ALA A 142 -1.61 -1.44 -9.17
N ILE A 143 -1.50 -2.74 -9.48
CA ILE A 143 -0.31 -3.54 -9.20
C ILE A 143 0.90 -3.02 -9.98
N VAL A 144 0.88 -2.90 -11.31
CA VAL A 144 2.10 -2.42 -11.99
C VAL A 144 2.43 -0.97 -11.62
N ALA A 145 1.39 -0.15 -11.46
CA ALA A 145 1.56 1.26 -11.17
C ALA A 145 2.12 1.50 -9.77
N HIS A 146 2.12 0.55 -8.82
CA HIS A 146 2.63 0.82 -7.47
C HIS A 146 4.15 1.04 -7.43
N ALA A 147 4.90 0.61 -8.44
CA ALA A 147 6.33 0.92 -8.59
C ALA A 147 6.59 2.44 -8.51
N ALA A 148 7.71 2.86 -7.93
CA ALA A 148 7.96 4.28 -7.65
C ALA A 148 8.02 5.14 -8.92
N ASP A 149 8.66 4.63 -9.97
CA ASP A 149 8.91 5.27 -11.26
C ASP A 149 7.79 5.09 -12.28
N GLU A 150 6.88 4.13 -12.08
CA GLU A 150 5.74 3.92 -12.97
C GLU A 150 4.67 4.99 -12.79
N LYS A 151 4.17 5.53 -13.90
CA LYS A 151 3.10 6.55 -13.86
C LYS A 151 1.78 5.91 -13.43
N CYS A 152 1.21 6.40 -12.35
CA CYS A 152 -0.09 5.98 -11.89
C CYS A 152 -1.20 6.76 -12.60
N LEU A 153 -2.19 6.03 -13.14
CA LEU A 153 -3.26 6.62 -13.97
C LEU A 153 -4.63 6.71 -13.27
N THR A 154 -4.83 6.01 -12.16
CA THR A 154 -6.12 5.94 -11.47
C THR A 154 -6.02 6.31 -9.99
N ILE A 155 -7.14 6.73 -9.40
CA ILE A 155 -7.22 7.10 -7.99
C ILE A 155 -6.94 5.89 -7.09
N GLU A 156 -7.42 4.72 -7.49
CA GLU A 156 -7.27 3.43 -6.83
C GLU A 156 -5.80 2.98 -6.82
N ALA A 157 -5.15 3.02 -7.98
CA ALA A 157 -3.72 2.74 -8.10
C ALA A 157 -2.88 3.73 -7.26
N GLY A 158 -3.30 4.99 -7.21
CA GLY A 158 -2.65 6.02 -6.40
C GLY A 158 -2.79 5.73 -4.91
N ALA A 159 -3.96 5.27 -4.48
CA ALA A 159 -4.23 4.89 -3.10
C ALA A 159 -3.38 3.69 -2.68
N LEU A 160 -3.24 2.67 -3.52
CA LEU A 160 -2.35 1.54 -3.28
C LEU A 160 -0.88 1.99 -3.20
N LYS A 161 -0.42 2.78 -4.19
CA LYS A 161 0.96 3.28 -4.26
C LYS A 161 1.36 4.03 -2.98
N VAL A 162 0.49 4.92 -2.51
CA VAL A 162 0.75 5.68 -1.28
C VAL A 162 0.63 4.79 -0.05
N ALA A 163 -0.32 3.86 0.00
CA ALA A 163 -0.49 2.92 1.11
C ALA A 163 0.74 2.04 1.34
N ASP A 164 1.31 1.47 0.27
CA ASP A 164 2.54 0.68 0.31
C ASP A 164 3.68 1.46 0.99
N ALA A 165 3.87 2.71 0.57
CA ALA A 165 4.87 3.59 1.15
C ALA A 165 4.64 3.91 2.64
N THR A 166 3.42 3.78 3.18
CA THR A 166 3.17 4.07 4.61
C THR A 166 3.64 2.98 5.56
N ASP A 167 3.99 1.79 5.08
CA ASP A 167 4.46 0.67 5.90
C ASP A 167 5.95 0.79 6.27
N MET A 168 6.31 1.91 6.90
CA MET A 168 7.70 2.31 7.16
C MET A 168 8.04 2.52 8.64
N SER A 169 7.16 2.11 9.57
CA SER A 169 7.40 2.27 11.01
C SER A 169 8.52 1.36 11.54
N ALA A 170 9.22 1.79 12.59
CA ALA A 170 10.42 1.15 13.12
C ALA A 170 10.29 -0.35 13.45
N GLY A 171 9.11 -0.82 13.81
CA GLY A 171 8.85 -2.25 14.02
C GLY A 171 9.09 -3.12 12.77
N ARG A 172 9.13 -2.51 11.58
CA ARG A 172 9.26 -3.18 10.28
C ARG A 172 10.71 -3.32 9.79
N SER A 173 11.62 -2.49 10.30
CA SER A 173 13.05 -2.51 9.96
C SER A 173 13.92 -3.29 10.95
N ARG A 174 13.29 -3.99 11.90
CA ARG A 174 13.99 -4.70 12.99
C ARG A 174 14.87 -5.85 12.51
N ILE A 175 14.38 -6.66 11.56
CA ILE A 175 15.08 -7.87 11.09
C ILE A 175 16.37 -7.53 10.31
N PRO A 176 16.37 -6.60 9.32
CA PRO A 176 17.59 -6.23 8.61
C PRO A 176 18.68 -5.65 9.53
N PHE A 177 18.28 -4.89 10.55
CA PHE A 177 19.21 -4.29 11.52
C PHE A 177 19.85 -5.34 12.44
N GLU A 178 19.05 -6.27 12.97
CA GLU A 178 19.55 -7.37 13.81
C GLU A 178 20.46 -8.33 13.02
N ALA A 179 20.29 -8.41 11.69
CA ALA A 179 21.17 -9.14 10.78
C ALA A 179 22.50 -8.40 10.49
N GLY A 180 22.78 -7.27 11.13
CA GLY A 180 24.04 -6.53 11.01
C GLY A 180 24.13 -5.58 9.81
N GLN A 181 23.05 -5.40 9.04
CA GLN A 181 23.01 -4.43 7.95
C GLN A 181 22.74 -3.02 8.48
N VAL A 182 23.80 -2.35 8.98
CA VAL A 182 23.73 -0.95 9.40
C VAL A 182 23.99 -0.05 8.18
N ASN A 183 22.93 0.36 7.49
CA ASN A 183 22.96 1.35 6.41
C ASN A 183 22.02 2.53 6.70
N ILE A 184 22.10 3.60 5.90
CA ILE A 184 21.30 4.82 6.11
C ILE A 184 19.79 4.51 6.15
N HIS A 185 19.32 3.57 5.33
CA HIS A 185 17.90 3.16 5.27
C HIS A 185 17.46 2.46 6.57
N SER A 186 18.32 1.62 7.17
CA SER A 186 18.03 0.96 8.45
C SER A 186 17.94 1.96 9.61
N VAL A 187 18.78 3.00 9.58
CA VAL A 187 18.81 4.06 10.61
C VAL A 187 17.61 5.00 10.46
N SER A 188 17.30 5.43 9.23
CA SER A 188 16.15 6.30 8.95
C SER A 188 14.82 5.62 9.26
N ALA A 189 14.67 4.33 8.93
CA ALA A 189 13.45 3.58 9.24
C ALA A 189 13.21 3.43 10.75
N ARG A 190 14.26 3.29 11.57
CA ARG A 190 14.15 3.25 13.03
C ARG A 190 13.72 4.59 13.65
N ALA A 191 13.94 5.68 12.95
CA ALA A 191 13.50 6.99 13.40
C ALA A 191 12.00 7.22 13.16
N VAL A 192 11.30 6.36 12.41
CA VAL A 192 9.85 6.48 12.21
C VAL A 192 9.09 5.72 13.31
N GLU A 193 8.50 6.45 14.26
CA GLU A 193 7.80 5.85 15.38
C GLU A 193 6.40 5.37 14.99
N SER A 194 5.66 6.19 14.26
CA SER A 194 4.32 5.84 13.77
C SER A 194 3.94 6.62 12.52
N VAL A 195 3.09 6.00 11.71
CA VAL A 195 2.46 6.60 10.53
C VAL A 195 0.95 6.52 10.70
N ASN A 196 0.27 7.66 10.63
CA ASN A 196 -1.18 7.77 10.77
C ASN A 196 -1.79 8.39 9.53
N ILE A 197 -2.75 7.71 8.93
CA ILE A 197 -3.51 8.23 7.77
C ILE A 197 -4.78 8.87 8.32
N VAL A 198 -4.96 10.17 8.22
CA VAL A 198 -6.12 10.88 8.79
C VAL A 198 -6.78 11.79 7.76
N LYS A 199 -7.95 12.32 8.09
CA LYS A 199 -8.56 13.39 7.29
C LYS A 199 -7.66 14.62 7.39
N GLY A 200 -7.26 15.19 6.25
CA GLY A 200 -6.48 16.42 6.23
C GLY A 200 -7.31 17.67 6.48
N GLU A 201 -6.62 18.78 6.74
CA GLU A 201 -7.24 20.10 6.91
C GLU A 201 -7.38 20.82 5.57
N LYS A 202 -6.34 20.72 4.72
CA LYS A 202 -6.30 21.38 3.40
C LYS A 202 -6.62 20.42 2.26
N LYS A 203 -6.16 19.18 2.38
CA LYS A 203 -6.35 18.12 1.39
C LYS A 203 -7.19 16.98 2.00
N PRO A 204 -7.90 16.16 1.20
CA PRO A 204 -8.72 15.07 1.71
C PRO A 204 -7.98 14.08 2.64
N VAL A 205 -6.72 13.79 2.33
CA VAL A 205 -5.89 12.83 3.05
C VAL A 205 -4.67 13.54 3.65
N ARG A 206 -4.39 13.26 4.93
CA ARG A 206 -3.14 13.64 5.61
C ARG A 206 -2.42 12.40 6.09
N ILE A 207 -1.12 12.33 5.82
CA ILE A 207 -0.22 11.31 6.37
C ILE A 207 0.61 11.98 7.46
N GLU A 208 0.32 11.65 8.72
CA GLU A 208 1.05 12.15 9.87
C GLU A 208 2.13 11.15 10.29
N ILE A 209 3.37 11.60 10.31
CA ILE A 209 4.54 10.78 10.60
C ILE A 209 5.20 11.32 11.86
N LYS A 210 5.28 10.49 12.90
CA LYS A 210 6.02 10.79 14.12
C LYS A 210 7.44 10.27 13.97
N LEU A 211 8.41 11.17 14.16
CA LEU A 211 9.82 10.88 14.05
C LEU A 211 10.53 11.06 15.40
N ALA A 212 11.38 10.10 15.75
CA ALA A 212 12.24 10.19 16.93
C ALA A 212 13.37 11.21 16.74
N ASN A 213 13.87 11.36 15.51
CA ASN A 213 14.95 12.29 15.15
C ASN A 213 14.93 12.64 13.64
N SER A 214 15.83 13.52 13.23
CA SER A 214 15.91 14.03 11.86
C SER A 214 16.26 12.99 10.79
N ALA A 215 16.89 11.86 11.15
CA ALA A 215 17.22 10.81 10.18
C ALA A 215 15.98 10.19 9.51
N GLY A 216 14.82 10.24 10.19
CA GLY A 216 13.56 9.74 9.64
C GLY A 216 13.04 10.53 8.44
N ILE A 217 13.46 11.80 8.27
CA ILE A 217 13.07 12.61 7.10
C ILE A 217 13.52 11.94 5.80
N PHE A 218 14.69 11.29 5.80
CA PHE A 218 15.18 10.56 4.65
C PHE A 218 14.19 9.47 4.20
N GLN A 219 13.54 8.79 5.15
CA GLN A 219 12.54 7.76 4.83
C GLN A 219 11.26 8.35 4.23
N VAL A 220 10.85 9.51 4.72
CA VAL A 220 9.70 10.25 4.18
C VAL A 220 9.97 10.68 2.73
N ASP A 221 11.16 11.19 2.46
CA ASP A 221 11.56 11.63 1.12
C ASP A 221 11.76 10.45 0.16
N GLU A 222 12.48 9.41 0.56
CA GLU A 222 12.76 8.29 -0.34
C GLU A 222 11.51 7.48 -0.69
N LEU A 223 10.62 7.26 0.27
CA LEU A 223 9.42 6.45 0.02
C LEU A 223 8.24 7.31 -0.44
N LEU A 224 7.75 8.20 0.41
CA LEU A 224 6.47 8.88 0.16
C LEU A 224 6.56 9.94 -0.93
N LYS A 225 7.59 10.80 -0.91
CA LYS A 225 7.71 11.88 -1.90
C LYS A 225 7.90 11.32 -3.32
N ASN A 226 8.71 10.28 -3.46
CA ASN A 226 8.92 9.59 -4.75
C ASN A 226 7.63 8.92 -5.25
N LYS A 227 6.92 8.20 -4.37
CA LYS A 227 5.65 7.54 -4.72
C LYS A 227 4.55 8.56 -5.04
N LEU A 228 4.50 9.71 -4.36
CA LEU A 228 3.57 10.79 -4.68
C LEU A 228 3.86 11.44 -6.03
N LYS A 229 5.13 11.70 -6.37
CA LYS A 229 5.53 12.40 -7.61
C LYS A 229 4.86 11.86 -8.88
N PHE A 230 4.69 10.54 -8.99
CA PHE A 230 4.07 9.87 -10.14
C PHE A 230 2.63 9.40 -9.86
N SER A 231 1.98 9.97 -8.84
CA SER A 231 0.63 9.63 -8.40
C SER A 231 -0.39 10.73 -8.71
N PRO A 232 -1.60 10.40 -9.18
CA PRO A 232 -2.69 11.35 -9.32
C PRO A 232 -3.18 11.86 -7.95
N LEU A 233 -2.70 11.27 -6.83
CA LEU A 233 -3.02 11.72 -5.48
C LEU A 233 -2.19 12.91 -4.99
N THR A 234 -1.16 13.35 -5.73
CA THR A 234 -0.35 14.53 -5.37
C THR A 234 -1.18 15.76 -4.91
N PRO A 235 -2.24 16.19 -5.63
CA PRO A 235 -3.06 17.31 -5.19
C PRO A 235 -3.96 17.00 -3.97
N PHE A 236 -4.14 15.73 -3.60
CA PHE A 236 -5.12 15.27 -2.61
C PHE A 236 -4.52 14.70 -1.31
N VAL A 237 -3.21 14.56 -1.25
CA VAL A 237 -2.47 14.08 -0.07
C VAL A 237 -1.53 15.16 0.44
N GLU A 238 -1.61 15.47 1.74
CA GLU A 238 -0.60 16.25 2.46
C GLU A 238 0.18 15.33 3.39
N VAL A 239 1.49 15.47 3.47
CA VAL A 239 2.33 14.69 4.41
C VAL A 239 2.91 15.64 5.44
N VAL A 240 2.77 15.30 6.72
CA VAL A 240 3.26 16.09 7.85
C VAL A 240 4.14 15.19 8.71
N ALA A 241 5.44 15.46 8.74
CA ALA A 241 6.37 14.80 9.63
C ALA A 241 6.73 15.72 10.82
N ARG A 242 6.63 15.19 12.04
CA ARG A 242 6.96 15.90 13.29
C ARG A 242 8.04 15.16 14.04
N ILE A 243 9.04 15.88 14.53
CA ILE A 243 10.13 15.34 15.34
C ILE A 243 9.80 15.58 16.82
N GLU A 244 9.65 14.52 17.61
CA GLU A 244 9.26 14.58 19.04
C GLU A 244 10.41 14.16 19.99
N GLY A 245 11.68 14.25 19.56
CA GLY A 245 12.86 13.87 20.37
C GLY A 245 13.45 15.03 21.20
N GLU A 246 13.75 14.77 22.48
CA GLU A 246 14.24 15.77 23.46
C GLU A 246 15.72 16.21 23.30
N THR A 247 16.53 15.49 22.50
CA THR A 247 18.02 15.58 22.60
C THR A 247 18.75 16.13 21.37
N GLU A 248 18.08 16.36 20.24
CA GLU A 248 18.70 17.02 19.08
C GLU A 248 18.44 18.53 19.09
N ARG A 249 19.47 19.34 18.78
CA ARG A 249 19.26 20.71 18.28
C ARG A 249 18.59 20.61 16.92
N SER A 250 17.27 20.45 16.94
CA SER A 250 16.40 20.46 15.77
C SER A 250 16.64 21.75 14.97
N MET A 251 17.09 21.62 13.72
CA MET A 251 17.07 22.75 12.79
C MET A 251 15.64 23.03 12.27
N PHE A 252 14.71 22.07 12.38
CA PHE A 252 13.32 22.17 11.93
C PHE A 252 12.38 21.29 12.77
N ASN A 253 11.34 21.87 13.37
CA ASN A 253 10.38 21.13 14.20
C ASN A 253 9.28 20.39 13.40
N SER A 254 9.15 20.68 12.10
CA SER A 254 8.17 20.05 11.22
C SER A 254 8.61 20.07 9.76
N TYR A 255 8.32 19.00 9.02
CA TYR A 255 8.51 18.89 7.57
C TYR A 255 7.16 18.62 6.89
N THR A 256 6.89 19.29 5.76
CA THR A 256 5.62 19.16 5.02
C THR A 256 5.88 19.10 3.52
N ILE A 257 5.20 18.18 2.84
CA ILE A 257 5.19 18.00 1.37
C ILE A 257 3.76 17.89 0.83
#